data_AF-A0A453GCF5-F1
#
_entry.id   AF-A0A453GCF5-F1
#
_cell.length_a   1.000
_cell.length_b   1.000
_cell.length_c   1.000
_cell.angle_alpha   90.00
_cell.angle_beta   90.00
_cell.angle_gamma   90.00
#
_symmetry.space_group_name_H-M   'P 1'
#
loop_
_entity.id
_entity.type
_entity.pdbx_description
1 polymer ?
#
loop_
_entity_poly.entity_id
_entity_poly.type
_entity_poly.pdbx_seq_one_letter_code
_entity_poly.pdbx_strand_id
1 'polypeptide(L)'
;IVSKELSVGRAALSSLLGGIGYFYGQSKIALPKGFSQKNGDKYIPYWPAALYTAVPSRSFFPRGFLWDEGFHQLVIWRWDAHISMDIIGHWLDLINADGWIPREQILGAEALSKVPEEFVLQYPSNGNPPTLFLALRDLASGIHAHQFSDEEAEKISTFLKRAYVRLNSWFQWFNSTQSGKYEGTFFWHGRDNMTTRELNPKTLTSGLDDYPRASHPNDEERHVDLRCWMLLATNCMRSIAGFLKMDSSLEKDYYKLSDQLSDFETLNKMHLDDKTGAYFDFGNHTEKVRLRWYEDREAMKRELLRETLEAPQLQLVPHVGYVSLFPFMMGAIPPV
;
A
#
# COMPACT_ATOMS: atom_id res chain seq x y z
N ILE A 1 34.69 5.50 -23.65
CA ILE A 1 33.30 5.77 -24.12
C ILE A 1 32.38 5.05 -23.14
N VAL A 2 31.54 5.78 -22.41
CA VAL A 2 30.54 5.17 -21.51
C VAL A 2 29.45 4.56 -22.40
N SER A 3 29.03 3.32 -22.14
CA SER A 3 27.97 2.69 -22.93
C SER A 3 26.64 3.44 -22.73
N LYS A 4 25.72 3.32 -23.69
CA LYS A 4 24.40 3.99 -23.60
C LYS A 4 23.64 3.49 -22.37
N GLU A 5 23.74 2.20 -22.05
CA GLU A 5 23.12 1.58 -20.88
C GLU A 5 23.64 2.19 -19.58
N LEU A 6 24.95 2.37 -19.44
CA LEU A 6 25.54 2.97 -18.25
C LEU A 6 25.15 4.46 -18.11
N SER A 7 25.00 5.17 -19.24
CA SER A 7 24.49 6.55 -19.23
C SER A 7 23.05 6.62 -18.73
N VAL A 8 22.18 5.70 -19.17
CA VAL A 8 20.79 5.62 -18.72
C VAL A 8 20.72 5.25 -17.24
N GLY A 9 21.47 4.25 -16.79
CA GLY A 9 21.52 3.84 -15.39
C GLY A 9 22.00 4.96 -14.47
N ARG A 10 23.04 5.70 -14.87
CA ARG A 10 23.50 6.88 -14.13
C ARG A 10 22.43 7.96 -14.05
N ALA A 11 21.77 8.28 -15.17
CA ALA A 11 20.72 9.28 -15.18
C ALA A 11 19.55 8.88 -14.27
N ALA A 12 19.09 7.63 -14.33
CA ALA A 12 18.00 7.12 -13.49
C ALA A 12 18.34 7.22 -12.00
N LEU A 13 19.52 6.75 -11.60
CA LEU A 13 19.96 6.81 -10.20
C LEU A 13 20.15 8.26 -9.72
N SER A 14 20.83 9.11 -10.52
CA SER A 14 21.05 10.51 -10.16
C SER A 14 19.73 11.30 -10.07
N SER A 15 18.76 11.02 -10.94
CA SER A 15 17.43 11.63 -10.86
C SER A 15 16.65 11.20 -9.63
N LEU A 16 16.72 9.92 -9.25
CA LEU A 16 16.09 9.40 -8.02
C LEU A 16 16.71 10.05 -6.78
N LEU A 17 18.04 10.01 -6.66
CA LEU A 17 18.76 10.62 -5.53
C LEU A 17 18.54 12.14 -5.46
N GLY A 18 18.54 12.82 -6.61
CA GLY A 18 18.24 14.25 -6.72
C GLY A 18 16.78 14.61 -6.45
N GLY A 19 15.90 13.63 -6.28
CA GLY A 19 14.52 13.80 -5.82
C GLY A 19 14.36 13.68 -4.31
N ILE A 20 15.39 13.27 -3.57
CA ILE A 20 15.33 13.19 -2.11
C ILE A 20 15.19 14.60 -1.52
N GLY A 21 14.22 14.77 -0.64
CA GLY A 21 13.90 16.02 0.03
C GLY A 21 13.67 15.86 1.52
N TYR A 22 13.67 16.99 2.23
CA TYR A 22 13.32 17.08 3.65
C TYR A 22 12.09 17.98 3.80
N PHE A 23 11.06 17.45 4.43
CA PHE A 23 9.76 18.10 4.60
C PHE A 23 9.43 18.22 6.09
N TYR A 24 8.72 19.27 6.48
CA TYR A 24 8.29 19.46 7.87
C TYR A 24 6.91 20.12 7.94
N GLY A 25 6.02 19.59 8.77
CA GLY A 25 4.67 20.12 8.93
C GLY A 25 3.71 19.16 9.62
N GLN A 26 2.42 19.38 9.41
CA GLN A 26 1.33 18.60 10.00
C GLN A 26 0.35 18.16 8.92
N SER A 27 0.14 16.86 8.78
CA SER A 27 -0.91 16.32 7.90
C SER A 27 -2.29 16.61 8.45
N LYS A 28 -3.30 16.72 7.57
CA LYS A 28 -4.71 16.84 7.98
C LYS A 28 -5.37 15.46 8.00
N ILE A 29 -5.80 15.03 9.18
CA ILE A 29 -6.40 13.69 9.38
C ILE A 29 -7.89 13.82 9.55
N ALA A 30 -8.66 13.15 8.69
CA ALA A 30 -10.12 13.16 8.73
C ALA A 30 -10.64 12.60 10.06
N LEU A 31 -11.64 13.28 10.62
CA LEU A 31 -12.42 12.77 11.74
C LEU A 31 -13.41 11.70 11.25
N PRO A 32 -13.83 10.76 12.12
CA PRO A 32 -14.88 9.82 11.78
C PRO A 32 -16.16 10.52 11.30
N LYS A 33 -16.92 9.85 10.42
CA LYS A 33 -18.14 10.42 9.84
C LYS A 33 -19.11 10.85 10.94
N GLY A 34 -19.62 12.08 10.84
CA GLY A 34 -20.53 12.69 11.82
C GLY A 34 -19.83 13.47 12.93
N PHE A 35 -18.50 13.44 13.01
CA PHE A 35 -17.72 14.24 13.95
C PHE A 35 -17.16 15.50 13.27
N SER A 36 -17.13 16.59 14.03
CA SER A 36 -16.47 17.84 13.64
C SER A 36 -15.88 18.51 14.88
N GLN A 37 -14.82 19.28 14.67
CA GLN A 37 -14.30 20.18 15.67
C GLN A 37 -15.29 21.30 15.99
N LYS A 38 -15.05 22.03 17.10
CA LYS A 38 -15.88 23.17 17.52
C LYS A 38 -15.94 24.29 16.49
N ASN A 39 -14.89 24.44 15.68
CA ASN A 39 -14.81 25.42 14.59
C ASN A 39 -15.47 24.93 13.28
N GLY A 40 -16.04 23.73 13.26
CA GLY A 40 -16.67 23.12 12.08
C GLY A 40 -15.74 22.24 11.24
N ASP A 41 -14.44 22.18 11.53
CA ASP A 41 -13.50 21.37 10.75
C ASP A 41 -13.78 19.87 10.90
N LYS A 42 -13.72 19.13 9.79
CA LYS A 42 -13.88 17.67 9.74
C LYS A 42 -12.56 16.90 9.86
N TYR A 43 -11.52 17.55 10.33
CA TYR A 43 -10.18 16.98 10.44
C TYR A 43 -9.49 17.49 11.70
N ILE A 44 -8.44 16.80 12.12
CA ILE A 44 -7.48 17.27 13.13
C ILE A 44 -6.08 17.36 12.50
N PRO A 45 -5.25 18.33 12.92
CA PRO A 45 -3.85 18.32 12.54
C PRO A 45 -3.14 17.16 13.24
N TYR A 46 -2.32 16.42 12.50
CA TYR A 46 -1.38 15.48 13.09
C TYR A 46 -0.28 16.19 13.88
N TRP A 47 0.57 15.47 14.61
CA TRP A 47 1.70 16.12 15.28
C TRP A 47 2.69 16.70 14.25
N PRO A 48 3.39 17.81 14.56
CA PRO A 48 4.46 18.30 13.70
C PRO A 48 5.53 17.23 13.54
N ALA A 49 5.83 16.87 12.29
CA ALA A 49 6.79 15.82 11.98
C ALA A 49 7.67 16.21 10.80
N ALA A 50 8.89 15.68 10.81
CA ALA A 50 9.84 15.73 9.72
C ALA A 50 9.71 14.48 8.85
N LEU A 51 10.00 14.61 7.56
CA LEU A 51 10.14 13.48 6.64
C LEU A 51 11.30 13.73 5.69
N TYR A 52 12.33 12.89 5.77
CA TYR A 52 13.39 12.77 4.79
C TYR A 52 13.05 11.60 3.85
N THR A 53 12.82 11.87 2.56
CA THR A 53 12.26 10.86 1.63
C THR A 53 12.55 11.18 0.17
N ALA A 54 12.58 10.15 -0.68
CA ALA A 54 12.48 10.35 -2.14
C ALA A 54 11.05 10.78 -2.53
N VAL A 55 10.91 11.32 -3.74
CA VAL A 55 9.61 11.76 -4.29
C VAL A 55 9.37 11.13 -5.67
N PRO A 56 8.13 10.73 -6.02
CA PRO A 56 7.86 10.07 -7.30
C PRO A 56 8.16 10.96 -8.51
N SER A 57 7.90 12.25 -8.39
CA SER A 57 8.16 13.23 -9.43
C SER A 57 8.35 14.62 -8.84
N ARG A 58 9.51 15.24 -9.10
CA ARG A 58 9.80 16.62 -8.67
C ARG A 58 8.80 17.65 -9.23
N SER A 59 8.16 17.36 -10.36
CA SER A 59 7.25 18.30 -11.04
C SER A 59 5.79 18.13 -10.61
N PHE A 60 5.34 16.89 -10.44
CA PHE A 60 3.92 16.58 -10.17
C PHE A 60 3.66 16.13 -8.73
N PHE A 61 4.61 15.42 -8.14
CA PHE A 61 4.47 14.76 -6.85
C PHE A 61 5.67 15.07 -5.93
N PRO A 62 5.99 16.34 -5.61
CA PRO A 62 7.17 16.70 -4.81
C PRO A 62 6.93 16.50 -3.31
N ARG A 63 6.54 15.29 -2.90
CA ARG A 63 6.19 14.91 -1.52
C ARG A 63 6.28 13.40 -1.34
N GLY A 64 6.25 12.93 -0.10
CA GLY A 64 6.31 11.50 0.23
C GLY A 64 5.02 10.76 -0.11
N PHE A 65 5.15 9.61 -0.77
CA PHE A 65 4.08 8.64 -0.99
C PHE A 65 4.50 7.28 -0.45
N LEU A 66 3.70 6.72 0.45
CA LEU A 66 4.09 5.57 1.28
C LEU A 66 4.43 4.34 0.44
N TRP A 67 3.59 3.99 -0.54
CA TRP A 67 3.83 2.81 -1.36
C TRP A 67 4.92 3.03 -2.43
N ASP A 68 5.08 4.23 -2.99
CA ASP A 68 6.18 4.54 -3.91
C ASP A 68 7.54 4.36 -3.22
N GLU A 69 7.63 4.73 -1.95
CA GLU A 69 8.91 4.78 -1.25
C GLU A 69 9.59 3.41 -1.15
N GLY A 70 8.84 2.33 -0.92
CA GLY A 70 9.43 0.99 -0.92
C GLY A 70 10.15 0.64 -2.22
N PHE A 71 9.62 1.08 -3.36
CA PHE A 71 10.27 0.89 -4.67
C PHE A 71 11.48 1.81 -4.87
N HIS A 72 11.43 3.06 -4.39
CA HIS A 72 12.60 3.93 -4.35
C HIS A 72 13.74 3.28 -3.57
N GLN A 73 13.42 2.70 -2.42
CA GLN A 73 14.40 2.12 -1.52
C GLN A 73 15.07 0.88 -2.10
N LEU A 74 14.37 0.07 -2.91
CA LEU A 74 15.00 -1.02 -3.67
C LEU A 74 16.17 -0.54 -4.55
N VAL A 75 16.15 0.69 -5.05
CA VAL A 75 17.28 1.24 -5.82
C VAL A 75 18.29 1.93 -4.91
N ILE A 76 17.82 2.76 -3.98
CA ILE A 76 18.69 3.60 -3.13
C ILE A 76 19.60 2.75 -2.26
N TRP A 77 19.11 1.67 -1.63
CA TRP A 77 19.95 0.87 -0.73
C TRP A 77 21.14 0.22 -1.44
N ARG A 78 21.01 -0.10 -2.74
CA ARG A 78 22.07 -0.67 -3.58
C ARG A 78 23.18 0.35 -3.88
N TRP A 79 22.90 1.64 -3.74
CA TRP A 79 23.87 2.72 -3.84
C TRP A 79 24.44 3.10 -2.46
N ASP A 80 23.55 3.30 -1.48
CA ASP A 80 23.91 3.67 -0.11
C ASP A 80 22.84 3.18 0.88
N ALA A 81 23.18 2.17 1.67
CA ALA A 81 22.27 1.60 2.67
C ALA A 81 21.97 2.56 3.83
N HIS A 82 22.86 3.49 4.16
CA HIS A 82 22.65 4.46 5.23
C HIS A 82 21.55 5.46 4.85
N ILE A 83 21.59 5.99 3.63
CA ILE A 83 20.50 6.86 3.11
C ILE A 83 19.17 6.12 3.18
N SER A 84 19.15 4.84 2.79
CA SER A 84 17.93 4.04 2.82
C SER A 84 17.38 3.83 4.22
N MET A 85 18.23 3.47 5.18
CA MET A 85 17.83 3.31 6.58
C MET A 85 17.33 4.62 7.21
N ASP A 86 17.94 5.75 6.89
CA ASP A 86 17.51 7.07 7.40
C ASP A 86 16.11 7.46 6.87
N ILE A 87 15.87 7.25 5.57
CA ILE A 87 14.55 7.48 4.96
C ILE A 87 13.50 6.55 5.57
N ILE A 88 13.77 5.24 5.66
CA ILE A 88 12.83 4.29 6.26
C ILE A 88 12.56 4.67 7.72
N GLY A 89 13.59 5.08 8.46
CA GLY A 89 13.45 5.57 9.84
C GLY A 89 12.47 6.74 9.95
N HIS A 90 12.61 7.75 9.10
CA HIS A 90 11.68 8.89 9.06
C HIS A 90 10.24 8.48 8.74
N TRP A 91 10.02 7.53 7.83
CA TRP A 91 8.68 6.99 7.57
C TRP A 91 8.09 6.27 8.78
N LEU A 92 8.90 5.47 9.50
CA LEU A 92 8.44 4.76 10.70
C LEU A 92 8.15 5.72 11.88
N ASP A 93 8.78 6.89 11.93
CA ASP A 93 8.48 7.92 12.92
C ASP A 93 7.11 8.59 12.72
N LEU A 94 6.48 8.40 11.55
CA LEU A 94 5.12 8.89 11.25
C LEU A 94 4.00 7.92 11.71
N ILE A 95 4.36 6.75 12.25
CA ILE A 95 3.40 5.79 12.80
C ILE A 95 2.74 6.38 14.05
N ASN A 96 1.40 6.42 14.09
CA ASN A 96 0.67 6.81 15.31
C ASN A 96 0.50 5.67 16.31
N ALA A 97 -0.17 6.00 17.42
CA ALA A 97 -0.50 5.06 18.48
C ALA A 97 -1.28 3.83 18.01
N ASP A 98 -2.04 3.93 16.92
CA ASP A 98 -2.81 2.81 16.34
C ASP A 98 -1.98 1.96 15.36
N GLY A 99 -0.78 2.39 15.00
CA GLY A 99 0.07 1.73 14.00
C GLY A 99 -0.14 2.23 12.57
N TRP A 100 -0.89 3.30 12.33
CA TRP A 100 -1.19 3.83 10.99
C TRP A 100 -0.18 4.88 10.52
N ILE A 101 0.05 4.93 9.20
CA ILE A 101 0.85 5.96 8.50
C ILE A 101 -0.01 6.57 7.39
N PRO A 102 -0.13 7.90 7.28
CA PRO A 102 -0.79 8.52 6.14
C PRO A 102 -0.11 8.17 4.81
N ARG A 103 -0.89 7.75 3.80
CA ARG A 103 -0.35 7.31 2.50
C ARG A 103 0.36 8.41 1.72
N GLU A 104 -0.06 9.66 1.91
CA GLU A 104 0.48 10.82 1.20
C GLU A 104 0.85 11.92 2.20
N GLN A 105 2.13 12.29 2.20
CA GLN A 105 2.73 13.14 3.23
C GLN A 105 2.78 14.61 2.77
N ILE A 106 1.70 15.33 3.05
CA ILE A 106 1.54 16.75 2.67
C ILE A 106 1.96 17.62 3.86
N LEU A 107 3.26 17.88 3.94
CA LEU A 107 3.88 18.55 5.09
C LEU A 107 4.33 19.97 4.72
N GLY A 108 3.63 20.98 5.26
CA GLY A 108 3.96 22.39 5.06
C GLY A 108 3.23 23.04 3.87
N ALA A 109 3.34 24.36 3.78
CA ALA A 109 2.59 25.17 2.81
C ALA A 109 3.00 24.91 1.36
N GLU A 110 4.27 24.63 1.09
CA GLU A 110 4.77 24.35 -0.25
C GLU A 110 4.17 23.05 -0.81
N ALA A 111 4.21 21.96 -0.02
CA ALA A 111 3.58 20.70 -0.39
C ALA A 111 2.07 20.88 -0.62
N LEU A 112 1.39 21.59 0.28
CA LEU A 112 -0.05 21.86 0.18
C LEU A 112 -0.42 22.61 -1.11
N SER A 113 0.42 23.55 -1.57
CA SER A 113 0.18 24.33 -2.79
C SER A 113 0.12 23.51 -4.08
N LYS A 114 0.56 22.23 -4.03
CA LYS A 114 0.64 21.31 -5.17
C LYS A 114 -0.44 20.23 -5.14
N VAL A 115 -1.37 20.26 -4.18
CA VAL A 115 -2.38 19.21 -4.00
C VAL A 115 -3.78 19.82 -4.08
N PRO A 116 -4.66 19.31 -4.97
CA PRO A 116 -6.08 19.66 -4.95
C PRO A 116 -6.71 19.37 -3.58
N GLU A 117 -7.62 20.24 -3.14
CA GLU A 117 -8.16 20.23 -1.77
C GLU A 117 -8.78 18.88 -1.39
N GLU A 118 -9.43 18.20 -2.35
CA GLU A 118 -10.07 16.90 -2.16
C GLU A 118 -9.11 15.76 -1.78
N PHE A 119 -7.81 15.88 -2.09
CA PHE A 119 -6.79 14.86 -1.79
C PHE A 119 -5.97 15.17 -0.53
N VAL A 120 -6.17 16.34 0.08
CA VAL A 120 -5.38 16.76 1.26
C VAL A 120 -5.73 15.92 2.49
N LEU A 121 -7.01 15.63 2.69
CA LEU A 121 -7.49 14.89 3.85
C LEU A 121 -7.07 13.42 3.79
N GLN A 122 -6.35 12.97 4.82
CA GLN A 122 -5.93 11.59 4.98
C GLN A 122 -6.90 10.86 5.92
N TYR A 123 -7.25 9.62 5.61
CA TYR A 123 -8.25 8.84 6.35
C TYR A 123 -7.59 7.68 7.11
N PRO A 124 -7.67 7.62 8.46
CA PRO A 124 -7.04 6.55 9.24
C PRO A 124 -7.54 5.14 8.97
N SER A 125 -8.70 4.98 8.33
CA SER A 125 -9.21 3.68 7.87
C SER A 125 -8.48 3.15 6.64
N ASN A 126 -7.82 4.04 5.89
CA ASN A 126 -7.31 3.76 4.56
C ASN A 126 -5.85 3.29 4.65
N GLY A 127 -5.59 2.08 4.12
CA GLY A 127 -4.25 1.55 3.95
C GLY A 127 -3.59 1.99 2.64
N ASN A 128 -2.35 1.52 2.45
CA ASN A 128 -1.60 1.60 1.20
C ASN A 128 -0.61 0.44 1.10
N PRO A 129 -0.25 -0.11 -0.08
CA PRO A 129 0.65 -1.26 -0.16
C PRO A 129 1.89 -1.07 0.71
N PRO A 130 2.22 -2.02 1.61
CA PRO A 130 3.28 -1.84 2.59
C PRO A 130 4.65 -2.17 1.97
N THR A 131 4.99 -1.48 0.90
CA THR A 131 6.15 -1.76 0.03
C THR A 131 7.49 -1.55 0.72
N LEU A 132 7.55 -0.80 1.83
CA LEU A 132 8.76 -0.69 2.66
C LEU A 132 9.26 -2.08 3.11
N PHE A 133 8.37 -3.07 3.29
CA PHE A 133 8.77 -4.45 3.58
C PHE A 133 9.56 -5.10 2.44
N LEU A 134 9.45 -4.65 1.19
CA LEU A 134 10.31 -5.11 0.09
C LEU A 134 11.77 -4.75 0.37
N ALA A 135 12.04 -3.48 0.65
CA ALA A 135 13.39 -2.98 0.92
C ALA A 135 13.96 -3.58 2.22
N LEU A 136 13.13 -3.69 3.27
CA LEU A 136 13.54 -4.31 4.54
C LEU A 136 13.89 -5.79 4.38
N ARG A 137 13.12 -6.54 3.57
CA ARG A 137 13.42 -7.93 3.24
C ARG A 137 14.71 -8.05 2.44
N ASP A 138 14.94 -7.17 1.46
CA ASP A 138 16.17 -7.14 0.66
C ASP A 138 17.40 -6.88 1.55
N LEU A 139 17.33 -5.90 2.46
CA LEU A 139 18.39 -5.62 3.44
C LEU A 139 18.67 -6.83 4.34
N ALA A 140 17.64 -7.44 4.91
CA ALA A 140 17.79 -8.63 5.75
C ALA A 140 18.40 -9.83 4.98
N SER A 141 17.97 -10.03 3.73
CA SER A 141 18.48 -11.10 2.86
C SER A 141 19.92 -10.84 2.42
N GLY A 142 20.29 -9.58 2.16
CA GLY A 142 21.65 -9.19 1.80
C GLY A 142 22.66 -9.48 2.92
N ILE A 143 22.25 -9.36 4.19
CA ILE A 143 23.10 -9.79 5.32
C ILE A 143 23.39 -11.29 5.25
N HIS A 144 22.36 -12.13 5.06
CA HIS A 144 22.52 -13.59 4.97
C HIS A 144 23.35 -14.02 3.76
N ALA A 145 23.22 -13.28 2.65
CA ALA A 145 23.96 -13.52 1.43
C ALA A 145 25.37 -12.92 1.44
N HIS A 146 25.84 -12.37 2.57
CA HIS A 146 27.15 -11.71 2.72
C HIS A 146 27.39 -10.61 1.66
N GLN A 147 26.37 -9.83 1.34
CA GLN A 147 26.43 -8.72 0.38
C GLN A 147 26.98 -7.42 0.98
N PHE A 148 27.13 -7.37 2.30
CA PHE A 148 27.59 -6.21 3.06
C PHE A 148 28.92 -6.51 3.75
N SER A 149 29.73 -5.49 4.00
CA SER A 149 30.85 -5.61 4.95
C SER A 149 30.35 -5.90 6.37
N ASP A 150 31.20 -6.43 7.24
CA ASP A 150 30.85 -6.73 8.63
C ASP A 150 30.32 -5.49 9.38
N GLU A 151 30.91 -4.31 9.12
CA GLU A 151 30.48 -3.05 9.71
C GLU A 151 29.08 -2.62 9.23
N GLU A 152 28.82 -2.73 7.92
CA GLU A 152 27.51 -2.41 7.35
C GLU A 152 26.44 -3.39 7.82
N ALA A 153 26.75 -4.68 7.85
CA ALA A 153 25.85 -5.71 8.34
C ALA A 153 25.44 -5.45 9.80
N GLU A 154 26.38 -5.05 10.66
CA GLU A 154 26.09 -4.70 12.06
C GLU A 154 25.19 -3.45 12.19
N LYS A 155 25.43 -2.42 11.36
CA LYS A 155 24.58 -1.22 11.33
C LYS A 155 23.16 -1.55 10.87
N ILE A 156 23.02 -2.33 9.80
CA ILE A 156 21.71 -2.77 9.28
C ILE A 156 21.00 -3.63 10.33
N SER A 157 21.72 -4.55 10.97
CA SER A 157 21.17 -5.39 12.06
C SER A 157 20.64 -4.55 13.22
N THR A 158 21.42 -3.56 13.65
CA THR A 158 21.03 -2.62 14.71
C THR A 158 19.81 -1.80 14.30
N PHE A 159 19.76 -1.32 13.06
CA PHE A 159 18.61 -0.60 12.53
C PHE A 159 17.35 -1.47 12.52
N LEU A 160 17.42 -2.68 11.95
CA LEU A 160 16.29 -3.62 11.89
C LEU A 160 15.77 -3.96 13.29
N LYS A 161 16.67 -4.16 14.27
CA LYS A 161 16.30 -4.39 15.67
C LYS A 161 15.50 -3.25 16.28
N ARG A 162 15.89 -2.00 16.00
CA ARG A 162 15.18 -0.81 16.49
C ARG A 162 13.86 -0.59 15.75
N ALA A 163 13.86 -0.78 14.44
CA ALA A 163 12.69 -0.63 13.58
C ALA A 163 11.61 -1.67 13.88
N TYR A 164 11.98 -2.87 14.32
CA TYR A 164 11.07 -4.01 14.50
C TYR A 164 9.82 -3.70 15.33
N VAL A 165 9.96 -2.90 16.41
CA VAL A 165 8.82 -2.51 17.27
C VAL A 165 7.79 -1.70 16.48
N ARG A 166 8.26 -0.71 15.70
CA ARG A 166 7.41 0.13 14.86
C ARG A 166 6.82 -0.65 13.68
N LEU A 167 7.62 -1.51 13.05
CA LEU A 167 7.18 -2.41 11.99
C LEU A 167 6.08 -3.36 12.46
N ASN A 168 6.21 -3.90 13.68
CA ASN A 168 5.18 -4.71 14.32
C ASN A 168 3.89 -3.91 14.50
N SER A 169 3.95 -2.68 15.02
CA SER A 169 2.74 -1.83 15.14
C SER A 169 2.08 -1.58 13.79
N TRP A 170 2.86 -1.28 12.76
CA TRP A 170 2.33 -1.06 11.40
C TRP A 170 1.72 -2.32 10.79
N PHE A 171 2.38 -3.46 10.94
CA PHE A 171 1.85 -4.76 10.53
C PHE A 171 0.53 -5.07 11.25
N GLN A 172 0.47 -4.90 12.57
CA GLN A 172 -0.74 -5.19 13.35
C GLN A 172 -1.89 -4.26 13.00
N TRP A 173 -1.60 -3.01 12.64
CA TRP A 173 -2.62 -2.11 12.10
C TRP A 173 -3.24 -2.68 10.83
N PHE A 174 -2.45 -3.14 9.86
CA PHE A 174 -2.98 -3.81 8.66
C PHE A 174 -3.78 -5.06 9.02
N ASN A 175 -3.19 -5.94 9.82
CA ASN A 175 -3.77 -7.24 10.16
C ASN A 175 -5.09 -7.11 10.92
N SER A 176 -5.26 -6.06 11.73
CA SER A 176 -6.50 -5.81 12.47
C SER A 176 -7.54 -5.02 11.66
N THR A 177 -7.11 -3.98 10.94
CA THR A 177 -8.05 -3.03 10.30
C THR A 177 -8.45 -3.40 8.89
N GLN A 178 -7.58 -4.09 8.14
CA GLN A 178 -7.84 -4.48 6.74
C GLN A 178 -8.25 -5.95 6.61
N SER A 179 -8.46 -6.66 7.73
CA SER A 179 -9.03 -8.01 7.74
C SER A 179 -10.44 -8.02 7.14
N GLY A 180 -10.69 -8.99 6.27
CA GLY A 180 -12.00 -9.24 5.68
C GLY A 180 -12.92 -10.02 6.61
N LYS A 181 -14.14 -10.26 6.14
CA LYS A 181 -15.20 -10.94 6.90
C LYS A 181 -14.88 -12.39 7.27
N TYR A 182 -14.03 -13.05 6.48
CA TYR A 182 -13.66 -14.45 6.67
C TYR A 182 -12.17 -14.54 7.04
N GLU A 183 -11.81 -15.54 7.84
CA GLU A 183 -10.42 -15.78 8.24
C GLU A 183 -9.49 -15.89 7.01
N GLY A 184 -8.33 -15.24 7.08
CA GLY A 184 -7.33 -15.23 6.00
C GLY A 184 -7.70 -14.36 4.78
N THR A 185 -8.80 -13.62 4.84
CA THR A 185 -9.19 -12.65 3.79
C THR A 185 -8.86 -11.23 4.21
N PHE A 186 -8.61 -10.38 3.22
CA PHE A 186 -8.35 -8.95 3.42
C PHE A 186 -9.07 -8.14 2.35
N PHE A 187 -9.39 -6.89 2.67
CA PHE A 187 -9.98 -5.96 1.70
C PHE A 187 -9.52 -4.53 1.96
N TRP A 188 -9.59 -3.72 0.91
CA TRP A 188 -9.16 -2.33 0.90
C TRP A 188 -10.33 -1.44 1.30
N HIS A 189 -10.18 -0.71 2.40
CA HIS A 189 -11.16 0.33 2.76
C HIS A 189 -11.06 1.55 1.83
N GLY A 190 -12.10 2.38 1.84
CA GLY A 190 -12.12 3.68 1.16
C GLY A 190 -12.70 3.69 -0.25
N ARG A 191 -13.24 2.56 -0.75
CA ARG A 191 -14.04 2.54 -1.99
C ARG A 191 -15.39 3.24 -1.78
N ASP A 192 -15.84 4.01 -2.76
CA ASP A 192 -17.15 4.68 -2.72
C ASP A 192 -18.25 3.73 -3.22
N ASN A 193 -19.06 3.20 -2.32
CA ASN A 193 -20.16 2.30 -2.68
C ASN A 193 -21.44 3.03 -3.15
N MET A 194 -21.49 4.36 -3.07
CA MET A 194 -22.64 5.17 -3.45
C MET A 194 -22.43 5.96 -4.74
N THR A 195 -21.22 5.95 -5.30
CA THR A 195 -20.91 6.72 -6.51
C THR A 195 -21.79 6.31 -7.69
N THR A 196 -22.37 7.31 -8.34
CA THR A 196 -23.10 7.18 -9.61
C THR A 196 -22.33 7.80 -10.77
N ARG A 197 -21.13 8.32 -10.54
CA ARG A 197 -20.33 9.04 -11.54
C ARG A 197 -19.16 8.23 -12.09
N GLU A 198 -18.82 7.13 -11.43
CA GLU A 198 -17.75 6.22 -11.86
C GLU A 198 -18.37 4.96 -12.45
N LEU A 199 -17.78 4.42 -13.52
CA LEU A 199 -18.23 3.14 -14.11
C LEU A 199 -17.98 1.97 -13.14
N ASN A 200 -16.82 1.99 -12.48
CA ASN A 200 -16.45 1.09 -11.40
C ASN A 200 -15.85 1.97 -10.28
N PRO A 201 -16.26 1.82 -9.01
CA PRO A 201 -15.72 2.63 -7.93
C PRO A 201 -14.22 2.43 -7.72
N LYS A 202 -13.47 3.53 -7.61
CA LYS A 202 -12.01 3.47 -7.46
C LYS A 202 -11.56 2.84 -6.15
N THR A 203 -10.31 2.37 -6.13
CA THR A 203 -9.63 1.80 -4.95
C THR A 203 -8.27 2.46 -4.74
N LEU A 204 -8.28 3.77 -4.43
CA LEU A 204 -7.08 4.61 -4.26
C LEU A 204 -6.09 4.06 -3.21
N THR A 205 -6.63 3.33 -2.24
CA THR A 205 -5.88 2.69 -1.16
C THR A 205 -4.99 1.57 -1.67
N SER A 206 -5.32 0.90 -2.77
CA SER A 206 -4.49 -0.16 -3.33
C SER A 206 -3.26 0.33 -4.11
N GLY A 207 -3.18 1.63 -4.42
CA GLY A 207 -2.18 2.17 -5.35
C GLY A 207 -2.49 1.91 -6.83
N LEU A 208 -3.53 1.12 -7.11
CA LEU A 208 -4.06 0.83 -8.44
C LEU A 208 -5.45 1.46 -8.58
N ASP A 209 -5.48 2.80 -8.65
CA ASP A 209 -6.65 3.64 -8.42
C ASP A 209 -7.92 3.19 -9.16
N ASP A 210 -7.84 2.94 -10.47
CA ASP A 210 -8.95 2.59 -11.34
C ASP A 210 -8.89 1.13 -11.84
N TYR A 211 -8.04 0.29 -11.25
CA TYR A 211 -8.09 -1.15 -11.53
C TYR A 211 -9.48 -1.66 -11.18
N PRO A 212 -10.20 -2.28 -12.14
CA PRO A 212 -11.60 -2.60 -11.93
C PRO A 212 -11.73 -3.74 -10.89
N ARG A 213 -12.59 -3.52 -9.90
CA ARG A 213 -12.89 -4.50 -8.83
C ARG A 213 -14.40 -4.80 -8.80
N ALA A 214 -14.90 -5.39 -7.71
CA ALA A 214 -16.32 -5.65 -7.57
C ALA A 214 -17.14 -4.37 -7.84
N SER A 215 -18.15 -4.47 -8.70
CA SER A 215 -18.90 -3.31 -9.20
C SER A 215 -19.76 -2.63 -8.12
N HIS A 216 -20.09 -3.34 -7.04
CA HIS A 216 -20.91 -2.84 -5.92
C HIS A 216 -20.14 -3.11 -4.62
N PRO A 217 -19.26 -2.19 -4.20
CA PRO A 217 -18.37 -2.37 -3.06
C PRO A 217 -19.15 -2.63 -1.76
N ASN A 218 -18.70 -3.60 -0.97
CA ASN A 218 -19.26 -3.94 0.34
C ASN A 218 -18.25 -4.75 1.17
N ASP A 219 -18.65 -5.18 2.37
CA ASP A 219 -17.81 -5.94 3.31
C ASP A 219 -17.62 -7.43 2.94
N GLU A 220 -18.19 -7.89 1.83
CA GLU A 220 -17.97 -9.24 1.29
C GLU A 220 -16.76 -9.32 0.36
N GLU A 221 -16.14 -8.18 0.03
CA GLU A 221 -14.98 -8.10 -0.85
C GLU A 221 -13.75 -8.83 -0.29
N ARG A 222 -12.98 -9.45 -1.18
CA ARG A 222 -11.71 -10.12 -0.86
C ARG A 222 -10.72 -9.74 -1.95
N HIS A 223 -9.67 -9.03 -1.56
CA HIS A 223 -8.68 -8.48 -2.48
C HIS A 223 -7.40 -9.31 -2.49
N VAL A 224 -7.12 -9.96 -3.63
CA VAL A 224 -6.01 -10.92 -3.74
C VAL A 224 -4.65 -10.23 -3.63
N ASP A 225 -4.52 -9.00 -4.13
CA ASP A 225 -3.32 -8.18 -4.02
C ASP A 225 -2.99 -7.85 -2.55
N LEU A 226 -3.98 -7.45 -1.76
CA LEU A 226 -3.77 -7.16 -0.33
C LEU A 226 -3.41 -8.42 0.46
N ARG A 227 -4.05 -9.57 0.17
CA ARG A 227 -3.64 -10.85 0.76
C ARG A 227 -2.16 -11.16 0.48
N CYS A 228 -1.71 -10.92 -0.74
CA CYS A 228 -0.31 -11.13 -1.13
C CYS A 228 0.66 -10.14 -0.43
N TRP A 229 0.25 -8.88 -0.26
CA TRP A 229 1.00 -7.91 0.53
C TRP A 229 1.15 -8.33 1.99
N MET A 230 0.07 -8.87 2.58
CA MET A 230 0.11 -9.38 3.95
C MET A 230 1.04 -10.58 4.09
N LEU A 231 1.02 -11.53 3.14
CA LEU A 231 1.98 -12.63 3.11
C LEU A 231 3.43 -12.11 3.04
N LEU A 232 3.70 -11.14 2.17
CA LEU A 232 5.04 -10.55 2.04
C LEU A 232 5.50 -9.87 3.33
N ALA A 233 4.63 -9.07 3.95
CA ALA A 233 4.92 -8.38 5.20
C ALA A 233 5.14 -9.38 6.35
N THR A 234 4.30 -10.42 6.47
CA THR A 234 4.44 -11.49 7.46
C THR A 234 5.77 -12.22 7.28
N ASN A 235 6.14 -12.57 6.05
CA ASN A 235 7.42 -13.23 5.76
C ASN A 235 8.61 -12.34 6.08
N CYS A 236 8.52 -11.03 5.82
CA CYS A 236 9.55 -10.07 6.20
C CYS A 236 9.70 -9.98 7.73
N MET A 237 8.59 -9.83 8.47
CA MET A 237 8.61 -9.81 9.95
C MET A 237 9.19 -11.09 10.54
N ARG A 238 8.77 -12.25 10.04
CA ARG A 238 9.34 -13.56 10.40
C ARG A 238 10.85 -13.62 10.15
N SER A 239 11.31 -13.18 8.98
CA SER A 239 12.73 -13.19 8.62
C SER A 239 13.56 -12.29 9.54
N ILE A 240 13.07 -11.10 9.86
CA ILE A 240 13.75 -10.17 10.77
C ILE A 240 13.77 -10.76 12.20
N ALA A 241 12.66 -11.33 12.67
CA ALA A 241 12.57 -11.94 14.00
C ALA A 241 13.57 -13.10 14.17
N GLY A 242 13.62 -14.01 13.20
CA GLY A 242 14.54 -15.15 13.21
C GLY A 242 16.00 -14.70 13.17
N PHE A 243 16.32 -13.69 12.35
CA PHE A 243 17.65 -13.10 12.29
C PHE A 243 18.09 -12.49 13.62
N LEU A 244 17.19 -11.73 14.26
CA LEU A 244 17.42 -11.11 15.56
C LEU A 244 17.35 -12.09 16.74
N LYS A 245 17.13 -13.39 16.47
CA LYS A 245 16.96 -14.47 17.46
C LYS A 245 15.92 -14.10 18.53
N MET A 246 14.81 -13.52 18.08
CA MET A 246 13.74 -13.06 18.97
C MET A 246 12.88 -14.23 19.43
N ASP A 247 13.33 -15.01 20.42
CA ASP A 247 12.54 -16.08 21.04
C ASP A 247 11.36 -15.49 21.83
N SER A 248 10.28 -15.19 21.11
CA SER A 248 9.12 -14.46 21.59
C SER A 248 7.83 -15.08 21.06
N SER A 249 6.73 -14.90 21.79
CA SER A 249 5.40 -15.32 21.30
C SER A 249 5.06 -14.70 19.95
N LEU A 250 5.50 -13.46 19.71
CA LEU A 250 5.32 -12.74 18.45
C LEU A 250 5.93 -13.46 17.26
N GLU A 251 7.13 -14.03 17.40
CA GLU A 251 7.75 -14.81 16.32
C GLU A 251 6.85 -15.97 15.93
N LYS A 252 6.35 -16.74 16.92
CA LYS A 252 5.46 -17.89 16.68
C LYS A 252 4.16 -17.49 15.98
N ASP A 253 3.61 -16.32 16.31
CA ASP A 253 2.42 -15.78 15.65
C ASP A 253 2.68 -15.46 14.17
N TYR A 254 3.86 -14.90 13.85
CA TYR A 254 4.27 -14.66 12.46
C TYR A 254 4.50 -15.94 11.67
N TYR A 255 5.07 -16.99 12.27
CA TYR A 255 5.18 -18.30 11.63
C TYR A 255 3.80 -18.88 11.30
N LYS A 256 2.89 -18.89 12.27
CA LYS A 256 1.53 -19.40 12.06
C LYS A 256 0.81 -18.65 10.95
N LEU A 257 0.87 -17.32 10.94
CA LEU A 257 0.22 -16.51 9.92
C LEU A 257 0.89 -16.69 8.54
N SER A 258 2.22 -16.84 8.49
CA SER A 258 2.97 -17.14 7.26
C SER A 258 2.49 -18.46 6.66
N ASP A 259 2.35 -19.52 7.47
CA ASP A 259 1.87 -20.83 7.03
C ASP A 259 0.42 -20.74 6.54
N GLN A 260 -0.45 -20.00 7.26
CA GLN A 260 -1.85 -19.80 6.85
C GLN A 260 -1.97 -19.04 5.52
N LEU A 261 -1.19 -17.98 5.32
CA LEU A 261 -1.27 -17.15 4.11
C LEU A 261 -0.52 -17.77 2.92
N SER A 262 0.47 -18.62 3.15
CA SER A 262 1.18 -19.35 2.10
C SER A 262 0.48 -20.65 1.65
N ASP A 263 -0.58 -21.07 2.35
CA ASP A 263 -1.35 -22.24 1.95
C ASP A 263 -1.97 -22.06 0.55
N PHE A 264 -1.44 -22.84 -0.39
CA PHE A 264 -1.75 -22.75 -1.82
C PHE A 264 -3.19 -23.18 -2.12
N GLU A 265 -3.69 -24.21 -1.43
CA GLU A 265 -5.06 -24.68 -1.58
C GLU A 265 -6.08 -23.65 -1.11
N THR A 266 -5.81 -22.98 0.00
CA THR A 266 -6.64 -21.88 0.50
C THR A 266 -6.64 -20.69 -0.46
N LEU A 267 -5.48 -20.30 -1.01
CA LEU A 267 -5.40 -19.27 -2.04
C LEU A 267 -6.25 -19.65 -3.27
N ASN A 268 -6.11 -20.88 -3.78
CA ASN A 268 -6.86 -21.35 -4.93
C ASN A 268 -8.37 -21.33 -4.67
N LYS A 269 -8.79 -21.88 -3.54
CA LYS A 269 -10.20 -21.89 -3.13
C LYS A 269 -10.81 -20.49 -3.04
N MET A 270 -10.03 -19.48 -2.67
CA MET A 270 -10.53 -18.11 -2.50
C MET A 270 -10.52 -17.29 -3.78
N HIS A 271 -9.53 -17.48 -4.65
CA HIS A 271 -9.19 -16.53 -5.70
C HIS A 271 -8.97 -17.14 -7.08
N LEU A 272 -8.78 -18.45 -7.23
CA LEU A 272 -8.53 -19.07 -8.54
C LEU A 272 -9.84 -19.29 -9.29
N ASP A 273 -9.89 -18.82 -10.53
CA ASP A 273 -10.92 -19.23 -11.47
C ASP A 273 -10.46 -20.43 -12.30
N ASP A 274 -11.08 -21.60 -12.10
CA ASP A 274 -10.71 -22.86 -12.76
C ASP A 274 -10.82 -22.80 -14.29
N LYS A 275 -11.65 -21.90 -14.83
CA LYS A 275 -11.86 -21.78 -16.28
C LYS A 275 -10.69 -21.09 -16.98
N THR A 276 -10.18 -20.02 -16.38
CA THR A 276 -9.12 -19.20 -16.96
C THR A 276 -7.74 -19.55 -16.39
N GLY A 277 -7.68 -20.18 -15.22
CA GLY A 277 -6.44 -20.38 -14.46
C GLY A 277 -5.87 -19.08 -13.87
N ALA A 278 -6.64 -18.00 -13.85
CA ALA A 278 -6.22 -16.70 -13.33
C ALA A 278 -6.75 -16.48 -11.91
N TYR A 279 -6.03 -15.66 -11.14
CA TYR A 279 -6.48 -15.21 -9.82
C TYR A 279 -7.27 -13.91 -9.92
N PHE A 280 -8.35 -13.82 -9.16
CA PHE A 280 -9.27 -12.69 -9.17
C PHE A 280 -9.65 -12.25 -7.74
N ASP A 281 -10.03 -10.98 -7.62
CA ASP A 281 -10.77 -10.52 -6.46
C ASP A 281 -12.13 -11.22 -6.38
N PHE A 282 -12.73 -11.25 -5.19
CA PHE A 282 -14.10 -11.73 -4.98
C PHE A 282 -14.96 -10.59 -4.45
N GLY A 283 -16.23 -10.49 -4.87
CA GLY A 283 -17.16 -9.52 -4.30
C GLY A 283 -18.49 -9.45 -5.03
N ASN A 284 -19.34 -8.49 -4.64
CA ASN A 284 -20.66 -8.29 -5.24
C ASN A 284 -20.53 -7.56 -6.61
N HIS A 285 -20.64 -8.33 -7.69
CA HIS A 285 -20.22 -7.89 -9.01
C HIS A 285 -21.24 -8.20 -10.12
N THR A 286 -21.29 -7.32 -11.13
CA THR A 286 -21.93 -7.53 -12.43
C THR A 286 -21.14 -6.77 -13.50
N GLU A 287 -20.90 -7.41 -14.63
CA GLU A 287 -20.31 -6.79 -15.84
C GLU A 287 -21.30 -5.88 -16.56
N LYS A 288 -22.60 -5.94 -16.21
CA LYS A 288 -23.67 -5.21 -16.89
C LYS A 288 -23.86 -3.81 -16.30
N VAL A 289 -22.81 -3.01 -16.36
CA VAL A 289 -22.81 -1.59 -15.98
C VAL A 289 -22.43 -0.74 -17.18
N ARG A 290 -22.99 0.47 -17.29
CA ARG A 290 -22.58 1.44 -18.31
C ARG A 290 -22.73 2.87 -17.82
N LEU A 291 -22.02 3.79 -18.44
CA LEU A 291 -22.30 5.21 -18.30
C LEU A 291 -23.32 5.64 -19.36
N ARG A 292 -24.36 6.34 -18.93
CA ARG A 292 -25.44 6.85 -19.78
C ARG A 292 -25.67 8.32 -19.49
N TRP A 293 -25.92 9.09 -20.55
CA TRP A 293 -26.32 10.48 -20.40
C TRP A 293 -27.77 10.57 -19.94
N TYR A 294 -27.99 11.25 -18.82
CA TYR A 294 -29.30 11.63 -18.32
C TYR A 294 -29.50 13.12 -18.53
N GLU A 295 -30.65 13.48 -19.10
CA GLU A 295 -31.05 14.86 -19.32
C GLU A 295 -32.10 15.23 -18.29
N ASP A 296 -31.76 16.18 -17.42
CA ASP A 296 -32.71 16.86 -16.56
C ASP A 296 -33.18 18.13 -17.30
N ARG A 297 -34.37 18.05 -17.89
CA ARG A 297 -34.97 19.14 -18.68
C ARG A 297 -35.39 20.33 -17.80
N GLU A 298 -35.70 20.09 -16.53
CA GLU A 298 -36.10 21.14 -15.60
C GLU A 298 -34.88 21.92 -15.11
N ALA A 299 -33.78 21.23 -14.80
CA ALA A 299 -32.52 21.86 -14.42
C ALA A 299 -31.67 22.33 -15.62
N MET A 300 -32.12 22.11 -16.86
CA MET A 300 -31.35 22.32 -18.10
C MET A 300 -29.94 21.71 -18.03
N LYS A 301 -29.83 20.53 -17.42
CA LYS A 301 -28.56 19.90 -17.10
C LYS A 301 -28.45 18.52 -17.74
N ARG A 302 -27.26 18.21 -18.24
CA ARG A 302 -26.93 16.90 -18.78
C ARG A 302 -25.81 16.30 -17.94
N GLU A 303 -26.05 15.12 -17.36
CA GLU A 303 -25.09 14.41 -16.53
C GLU A 303 -24.80 13.01 -17.08
N LEU A 304 -23.54 12.57 -16.99
CA LEU A 304 -23.15 11.21 -17.30
C LEU A 304 -23.18 10.39 -16.01
N LEU A 305 -24.13 9.46 -15.90
CA LEU A 305 -24.34 8.66 -14.70
C LEU A 305 -24.25 7.16 -15.01
N ARG A 306 -23.86 6.40 -14.01
CA ARG A 306 -23.80 4.94 -14.04
C ARG A 306 -25.20 4.34 -13.99
N GLU A 307 -25.44 3.40 -14.90
CA GLU A 307 -26.64 2.58 -14.98
C GLU A 307 -26.24 1.10 -14.80
N THR A 308 -26.90 0.41 -13.86
CA THR A 308 -26.75 -1.03 -13.64
C THR A 308 -27.89 -1.76 -14.36
N LEU A 309 -27.55 -2.62 -15.32
CA LEU A 309 -28.51 -3.30 -16.19
C LEU A 309 -28.90 -4.70 -15.69
N GLU A 310 -28.08 -5.29 -14.82
CA GLU A 310 -28.33 -6.60 -14.20
C GLU A 310 -27.94 -6.54 -12.72
N ALA A 311 -28.71 -7.20 -11.86
CA ALA A 311 -28.40 -7.25 -10.43
C ALA A 311 -27.03 -7.92 -10.18
N PRO A 312 -26.16 -7.36 -9.32
CA PRO A 312 -24.89 -7.98 -9.00
C PRO A 312 -25.08 -9.24 -8.16
N GLN A 313 -24.09 -10.14 -8.24
CA GLN A 313 -24.01 -11.35 -7.42
C GLN A 313 -22.61 -11.49 -6.82
N LEU A 314 -22.50 -12.21 -5.71
CA LEU A 314 -21.21 -12.58 -5.12
C LEU A 314 -20.50 -13.60 -6.03
N GLN A 315 -19.38 -13.19 -6.61
CA GLN A 315 -18.59 -14.00 -7.55
C GLN A 315 -17.13 -13.53 -7.60
N LEU A 316 -16.28 -14.34 -8.23
CA LEU A 316 -14.96 -13.87 -8.69
C LEU A 316 -15.15 -12.76 -9.73
N VAL A 317 -14.37 -11.70 -9.59
CA VAL A 317 -14.44 -10.50 -10.45
C VAL A 317 -13.51 -10.71 -11.65
N PRO A 318 -14.04 -10.93 -12.87
CA PRO A 318 -13.28 -11.50 -13.99
C PRO A 318 -12.39 -10.46 -14.72
N HIS A 319 -11.57 -9.72 -13.98
CA HIS A 319 -10.68 -8.70 -14.51
C HIS A 319 -9.22 -9.17 -14.45
N VAL A 320 -8.71 -9.60 -15.61
CA VAL A 320 -7.31 -9.98 -15.79
C VAL A 320 -6.43 -8.74 -15.90
N GLY A 321 -5.36 -8.70 -15.10
CA GLY A 321 -4.38 -7.61 -15.13
C GLY A 321 -3.34 -7.76 -14.03
N TYR A 322 -2.75 -6.64 -13.59
CA TYR A 322 -1.70 -6.67 -12.56
C TYR A 322 -2.13 -7.40 -11.29
N VAL A 323 -3.36 -7.19 -10.81
CA VAL A 323 -3.89 -7.85 -9.59
C VAL A 323 -3.87 -9.38 -9.74
N SER A 324 -4.22 -9.91 -10.92
CA SER A 324 -4.16 -11.36 -11.19
C SER A 324 -2.77 -11.97 -11.12
N LEU A 325 -1.72 -11.16 -11.26
CA LEU A 325 -0.32 -11.59 -11.22
C LEU A 325 0.29 -11.51 -9.81
N PHE A 326 -0.38 -10.91 -8.83
CA PHE A 326 0.17 -10.75 -7.48
C PHE A 326 0.59 -12.06 -6.82
N PRO A 327 -0.20 -13.14 -6.89
CA PRO A 327 0.23 -14.42 -6.33
C PRO A 327 1.56 -14.92 -6.90
N PHE A 328 1.81 -14.71 -8.19
CA PHE A 328 3.07 -15.05 -8.82
C PHE A 328 4.18 -14.08 -8.42
N MET A 329 3.97 -12.76 -8.59
CA MET A 329 4.97 -11.72 -8.33
C MET A 329 5.46 -11.71 -6.87
N MET A 330 4.59 -12.10 -5.93
CA MET A 330 4.88 -12.10 -4.50
C MET A 330 5.30 -13.48 -3.95
N GLY A 331 5.42 -14.50 -4.81
CA GLY A 331 5.87 -15.83 -4.42
C GLY A 331 4.87 -16.62 -3.57
N ALA A 332 3.57 -16.37 -3.76
CA ALA A 332 2.50 -17.15 -3.11
C ALA A 332 2.18 -18.46 -3.85
N ILE A 333 2.59 -18.58 -5.12
CA ILE A 333 2.50 -19.81 -5.90
C ILE A 333 3.80 -20.61 -5.68
N PRO A 334 3.73 -21.88 -5.24
CA PRO A 334 4.92 -22.71 -5.04
C PRO A 334 5.64 -22.99 -6.38
N PRO A 335 6.98 -23.14 -6.38
CA PRO A 335 7.70 -23.61 -7.55
C PRO A 335 7.27 -25.04 -7.91
N VAL A 336 7.22 -25.34 -9.21
CA VAL A 336 6.90 -26.67 -9.77
C VAL A 336 8.05 -27.64 -9.57
#